data_AF-S9STS8-F1
#
_entry.id   AF-S9STS8-F1
#
_cell.length_a   1.000
_cell.length_b   1.000
_cell.length_c   1.000
_cell.angle_alpha   90.00
_cell.angle_beta   90.00
_cell.angle_gamma   90.00
#
_symmetry.space_group_name_H-M   'P 1'
#
loop_
_entity.id
_entity.type
_entity.pdbx_description
1 polymer ?
#
loop_
_entity_poly.entity_id
_entity_poly.type
_entity_poly.pdbx_seq_one_letter_code
_entity_poly.pdbx_strand_id
1 'polypeptide(L)'
;MVRKSISLCIALCLSIALIFGGQASASGALSTDTIVTEENVNQVIEYLGLDPRALKKADAVAFSDDSVTVTVGELEQALNQLKQLPKEVTSTENPNAIAPRTDFCTGMKMLYYTTNLGGSFELSYEASSNYSWNKFTSVNNATVQVIDNDDNLLTTFTIASRDVGAQVIDDGKKVELKAKVKVDSWLSVGNIGLIKVTTTTVNTTKEWTTAQAGIPGCI
;
A
#
# COMPACT_ATOMS: atom_id res chain seq x y z
N MET A 1 -37.27 -53.57 -51.46
CA MET A 1 -36.76 -53.16 -50.13
C MET A 1 -37.76 -52.15 -49.55
N VAL A 2 -38.66 -52.57 -48.66
CA VAL A 2 -38.55 -52.44 -47.17
C VAL A 2 -38.45 -50.95 -46.81
N ARG A 3 -39.36 -50.27 -46.09
CA ARG A 3 -40.42 -50.60 -45.10
C ARG A 3 -41.28 -49.30 -44.97
N LYS A 4 -42.62 -49.35 -44.97
CA LYS A 4 -43.52 -49.18 -43.78
C LYS A 4 -42.90 -48.43 -42.59
N SER A 5 -43.50 -47.53 -41.83
CA SER A 5 -44.78 -46.82 -41.70
C SER A 5 -44.63 -46.03 -40.38
N ILE A 6 -45.63 -45.20 -40.01
CA ILE A 6 -45.91 -44.67 -38.65
C ILE A 6 -45.17 -43.33 -38.37
N SER A 7 -45.77 -42.15 -38.60
CA SER A 7 -46.94 -41.53 -37.92
C SER A 7 -46.81 -41.46 -36.40
N LEU A 8 -46.45 -40.29 -35.86
CA LEU A 8 -47.04 -39.86 -34.59
C LEU A 8 -47.18 -38.34 -34.55
N CYS A 9 -48.43 -37.96 -34.41
CA CYS A 9 -48.96 -36.62 -34.27
C CYS A 9 -49.04 -36.30 -32.76
N ILE A 10 -49.28 -35.02 -32.44
CA ILE A 10 -49.80 -34.49 -31.16
C ILE A 10 -48.72 -34.27 -30.09
N ALA A 11 -48.69 -33.21 -29.28
CA ALA A 11 -49.21 -31.84 -29.23
C ALA A 11 -48.93 -31.39 -27.78
N LEU A 12 -49.12 -30.09 -27.50
CA LEU A 12 -49.39 -29.53 -26.17
C LEU A 12 -48.19 -29.61 -25.18
N CYS A 13 -47.88 -28.64 -24.32
CA CYS A 13 -48.61 -27.51 -23.75
C CYS A 13 -47.61 -26.69 -22.90
N LEU A 14 -47.91 -25.40 -22.70
CA LEU A 14 -47.81 -24.61 -21.44
C LEU A 14 -46.55 -24.80 -20.54
N SER A 15 -45.89 -23.78 -20.00
CA SER A 15 -46.37 -22.50 -19.47
C SER A 15 -45.18 -21.70 -18.93
N ILE A 16 -45.21 -20.38 -19.10
CA ILE A 16 -45.03 -19.34 -18.05
C ILE A 16 -43.92 -19.56 -17.02
N ALA A 17 -42.87 -18.73 -17.05
CA ALA A 17 -42.42 -17.99 -15.86
C ALA A 17 -41.43 -16.86 -16.25
N LEU A 18 -41.91 -15.63 -16.08
CA LEU A 18 -41.17 -14.51 -15.47
C LEU A 18 -39.85 -14.10 -16.13
N ILE A 19 -39.98 -13.23 -17.14
CA ILE A 19 -38.99 -12.16 -17.35
C ILE A 19 -39.18 -11.18 -16.19
N PHE A 20 -38.66 -11.52 -15.01
CA PHE A 20 -38.29 -10.51 -14.02
C PHE A 20 -37.06 -9.80 -14.58
N GLY A 21 -37.30 -8.78 -15.39
CA GLY A 21 -36.41 -7.62 -15.48
C GLY A 21 -36.45 -6.90 -14.14
N GLY A 22 -35.98 -7.57 -13.09
CA GLY A 22 -35.59 -6.91 -11.87
C GLY A 22 -34.35 -6.11 -12.20
N GLN A 23 -34.51 -4.82 -12.46
CA GLN A 23 -33.60 -3.89 -11.81
C GLN A 23 -33.74 -4.20 -10.31
N ALA A 24 -32.88 -5.08 -9.80
CA ALA A 24 -32.55 -5.08 -8.40
C ALA A 24 -31.87 -3.73 -8.15
N SER A 25 -32.69 -2.68 -8.02
CA SER A 25 -32.33 -1.62 -7.10
C SER A 25 -32.34 -2.31 -5.75
N ALA A 26 -31.18 -2.80 -5.33
CA ALA A 26 -30.93 -3.08 -3.93
C ALA A 26 -31.10 -1.73 -3.20
N SER A 27 -32.35 -1.36 -2.93
CA SER A 27 -32.71 -0.28 -2.02
C SER A 27 -33.02 -0.87 -0.64
N GLY A 28 -32.45 -2.02 -0.32
CA GLY A 28 -32.26 -2.40 1.07
C GLY A 28 -31.32 -1.37 1.65
N ALA A 29 -31.77 -0.62 2.66
CA ALA A 29 -30.90 0.31 3.37
C ALA A 29 -29.65 -0.46 3.80
N LEU A 30 -28.49 -0.02 3.35
CA LEU A 30 -27.21 -0.59 3.79
C LEU A 30 -27.13 -0.44 5.31
N SER A 31 -26.70 -1.51 5.96
CA SER A 31 -26.45 -1.56 7.39
C SER A 31 -24.99 -1.91 7.63
N THR A 32 -24.48 -1.69 8.84
CA THR A 32 -23.10 -2.04 9.21
C THR A 32 -22.79 -3.51 8.95
N ASP A 33 -23.78 -4.39 9.10
CA ASP A 33 -23.60 -5.84 8.96
C ASP A 33 -23.78 -6.33 7.51
N THR A 34 -24.08 -5.41 6.58
CA THR A 34 -24.23 -5.75 5.17
C THR A 34 -22.88 -6.20 4.60
N ILE A 35 -22.84 -7.42 4.06
CA ILE A 35 -21.66 -7.96 3.38
C ILE A 35 -21.49 -7.26 2.03
N VAL A 36 -20.25 -6.85 1.74
CA VAL A 36 -19.89 -6.20 0.47
C VAL A 36 -19.65 -7.25 -0.60
N THR A 37 -20.28 -7.07 -1.76
CA THR A 37 -20.22 -7.97 -2.91
C THR A 37 -20.01 -7.17 -4.19
N GLU A 38 -19.62 -7.82 -5.29
CA GLU A 38 -19.50 -7.15 -6.60
C GLU A 38 -20.81 -6.48 -7.06
N GLU A 39 -21.96 -7.00 -6.62
CA GLU A 39 -23.28 -6.47 -6.99
C GLU A 39 -23.63 -5.19 -6.25
N ASN A 40 -23.22 -5.05 -4.98
CA ASN A 40 -23.58 -3.90 -4.14
C ASN A 40 -22.42 -2.91 -3.92
N VAL A 41 -21.20 -3.23 -4.35
CA VAL A 41 -19.99 -2.44 -4.04
C VAL A 41 -20.11 -0.98 -4.41
N ASN A 42 -20.71 -0.64 -5.55
CA ASN A 42 -20.88 0.75 -5.96
C ASN A 42 -21.81 1.51 -5.00
N GLN A 43 -22.89 0.88 -4.55
CA GLN A 43 -23.80 1.48 -3.56
C GLN A 43 -23.11 1.64 -2.20
N VAL A 44 -22.30 0.67 -1.80
CA VAL A 44 -21.50 0.75 -0.58
C VAL A 44 -20.50 1.90 -0.65
N ILE A 45 -19.77 2.04 -1.76
CA ILE A 45 -18.81 3.13 -1.94
C ILE A 45 -19.51 4.51 -1.91
N GLU A 46 -20.67 4.65 -2.55
CA GLU A 46 -21.49 5.87 -2.47
C GLU A 46 -21.95 6.15 -1.05
N TYR A 47 -22.41 5.13 -0.33
CA TYR A 47 -22.84 5.23 1.07
C TYR A 47 -21.70 5.70 1.99
N LEU A 48 -20.46 5.26 1.73
CA LEU A 48 -19.25 5.72 2.43
C LEU A 48 -18.83 7.16 2.06
N GLY A 49 -19.51 7.80 1.11
CA GLY A 49 -19.22 9.15 0.63
C GLY A 49 -18.00 9.22 -0.29
N LEU A 50 -17.69 8.13 -0.99
CA LEU A 50 -16.60 8.03 -1.96
C LEU A 50 -17.13 7.93 -3.39
N ASP A 51 -16.29 8.15 -4.40
CA ASP A 51 -16.67 8.03 -5.82
C ASP A 51 -16.45 6.58 -6.32
N PRO A 52 -17.50 5.83 -6.70
CA PRO A 52 -17.36 4.46 -7.23
C PRO A 52 -16.46 4.37 -8.45
N ARG A 53 -16.36 5.45 -9.25
CA ARG A 53 -15.51 5.48 -10.44
C ARG A 53 -14.02 5.50 -10.11
N ALA A 54 -13.66 5.81 -8.87
CA ALA A 54 -12.29 5.77 -8.37
C ALA A 54 -11.85 4.37 -7.90
N LEU A 55 -12.78 3.40 -7.87
CA LEU A 55 -12.47 2.01 -7.56
C LEU A 55 -11.56 1.42 -8.65
N LYS A 56 -10.34 1.06 -8.26
CA LYS A 56 -9.43 0.30 -9.09
C LYS A 56 -9.63 -1.17 -8.78
N LYS A 57 -9.95 -1.97 -9.80
CA LYS A 57 -9.98 -3.42 -9.64
C LYS A 57 -8.63 -3.89 -9.12
N ALA A 58 -8.65 -4.75 -8.10
CA ALA A 58 -7.44 -5.35 -7.60
C ALA A 58 -6.82 -6.20 -8.71
N ASP A 59 -5.50 -6.13 -8.88
CA ASP A 59 -4.79 -7.13 -9.67
C ASP A 59 -4.95 -8.48 -8.95
N ALA A 60 -5.34 -9.53 -9.70
CA ALA A 60 -5.75 -10.84 -9.19
C ALA A 60 -4.71 -11.56 -8.28
N VAL A 61 -3.52 -10.99 -8.12
CA VAL A 61 -2.40 -11.53 -7.34
C VAL A 61 -2.33 -10.89 -5.94
N ALA A 62 -2.97 -9.74 -5.70
CA ALA A 62 -2.80 -8.99 -4.45
C ALA A 62 -3.71 -9.47 -3.29
N PHE A 63 -4.75 -10.25 -3.56
CA PHE A 63 -5.74 -10.68 -2.55
C PHE A 63 -6.15 -12.14 -2.76
N SER A 64 -5.18 -13.05 -2.91
CA SER A 64 -5.39 -14.47 -3.26
C SER A 64 -6.07 -15.32 -2.18
N ASP A 65 -6.70 -14.71 -1.17
CA ASP A 65 -7.48 -15.41 -0.17
C ASP A 65 -8.95 -15.00 -0.34
N ASP A 66 -9.71 -15.81 -1.09
CA ASP A 66 -11.15 -15.67 -1.34
C ASP A 66 -12.00 -15.70 -0.04
N SER A 67 -11.39 -15.71 1.14
CA SER A 67 -12.04 -15.85 2.44
C SER A 67 -12.30 -14.53 3.19
N VAL A 68 -11.78 -13.39 2.71
CA VAL A 68 -11.96 -12.11 3.42
C VAL A 68 -13.36 -11.55 3.14
N THR A 69 -14.32 -11.94 3.99
CA THR A 69 -15.64 -11.33 4.02
C THR A 69 -15.52 -9.95 4.66
N VAL A 70 -15.94 -8.91 3.94
CA VAL A 70 -15.90 -7.52 4.41
C VAL A 70 -17.31 -6.98 4.55
N THR A 71 -17.57 -6.33 5.67
CA THR A 71 -18.85 -5.66 5.96
C THR A 71 -18.76 -4.15 5.76
N VAL A 72 -19.91 -3.49 5.58
CA VAL A 72 -19.98 -2.02 5.49
C VAL A 72 -19.41 -1.36 6.74
N GLY A 73 -19.69 -1.89 7.93
CA GLY A 73 -19.21 -1.32 9.20
C GLY A 73 -17.69 -1.38 9.34
N GLU A 74 -17.05 -2.45 8.88
CA GLU A 74 -15.59 -2.55 8.86
C GLU A 74 -14.95 -1.56 7.87
N LEU A 75 -15.56 -1.37 6.70
CA LEU A 75 -15.12 -0.34 5.76
C LEU A 75 -15.32 1.08 6.30
N GLU A 76 -16.43 1.36 6.99
CA GLU A 76 -16.64 2.64 7.68
C GLU A 76 -15.55 2.89 8.72
N GLN A 77 -15.21 1.87 9.52
CA GLN A 77 -14.15 1.96 10.52
C GLN A 77 -12.78 2.22 9.88
N ALA A 78 -12.41 1.43 8.87
CA ALA A 78 -11.15 1.59 8.15
C ALA A 78 -11.06 2.96 7.46
N LEU A 79 -12.13 3.41 6.80
CA LEU A 79 -12.21 4.72 6.19
C LEU A 79 -12.05 5.85 7.21
N ASN A 80 -12.67 5.72 8.38
CA ASN A 80 -12.54 6.69 9.46
C ASN A 80 -11.10 6.75 9.98
N GLN A 81 -10.40 5.63 10.11
CA GLN A 81 -8.97 5.60 10.47
C GLN A 81 -8.11 6.31 9.42
N LEU A 82 -8.31 5.98 8.13
CA LEU A 82 -7.57 6.60 7.02
C LEU A 82 -7.80 8.11 6.95
N LYS A 83 -9.01 8.60 7.26
CA LYS A 83 -9.34 10.03 7.30
C LYS A 83 -8.61 10.79 8.41
N GLN A 84 -8.16 10.11 9.47
CA GLN A 84 -7.37 10.73 10.55
C GLN A 84 -5.88 10.83 10.22
N LEU A 85 -5.42 10.25 9.11
CA LEU A 85 -4.01 10.30 8.75
C LEU A 85 -3.56 11.74 8.47
N PRO A 86 -2.37 12.12 8.94
CA PRO A 86 -1.81 13.43 8.66
C PRO A 86 -1.58 13.59 7.15
N LYS A 87 -1.90 14.78 6.61
CA LYS A 87 -1.59 15.11 5.21
C LYS A 87 -0.11 15.39 4.99
N GLU A 88 0.57 15.89 6.01
CA GLU A 88 1.99 16.20 6.00
C GLU A 88 2.65 15.71 7.27
N VAL A 89 3.81 15.08 7.14
CA VAL A 89 4.65 14.65 8.25
C VAL A 89 6.08 15.07 7.96
N THR A 90 6.76 15.60 8.97
CA THR A 90 8.19 15.89 8.91
C THR A 90 8.90 14.96 9.88
N SER A 91 9.80 14.14 9.36
CA SER A 91 10.64 13.26 10.16
C SER A 91 12.06 13.80 10.18
N THR A 92 12.53 14.16 11.36
CA THR A 92 13.92 14.55 11.62
C THR A 92 14.43 13.69 12.76
N GLU A 93 15.61 13.11 12.57
CA GLU A 93 16.27 12.05 13.36
C GLU A 93 15.67 11.58 14.71
N ASN A 94 15.58 10.25 14.84
CA ASN A 94 15.88 9.55 16.09
C ASN A 94 17.21 8.78 15.91
N PRO A 95 18.11 8.74 16.92
CA PRO A 95 19.37 8.02 16.80
C PRO A 95 19.12 6.51 16.73
N ASN A 96 19.30 5.92 15.55
CA ASN A 96 19.31 4.46 15.39
C ASN A 96 20.72 3.88 15.59
N ALA A 97 20.71 2.59 15.95
CA ALA A 97 21.83 1.80 16.46
C ALA A 97 23.16 1.98 15.72
N ILE A 98 24.25 1.85 16.48
CA ILE A 98 25.62 1.80 15.96
C ILE A 98 25.76 0.54 15.11
N ALA A 99 26.05 0.71 13.82
CA ALA A 99 26.31 -0.41 12.93
C ALA A 99 27.57 -1.17 13.36
N PRO A 100 27.64 -2.50 13.13
CA PRO A 100 28.85 -3.26 13.41
C PRO A 100 30.05 -2.66 12.65
N ARG A 101 31.17 -2.58 13.36
CA ARG A 101 32.41 -2.02 12.85
C ARG A 101 32.98 -2.92 11.75
N THR A 102 33.51 -2.31 10.70
CA THR A 102 34.31 -3.00 9.67
C THR A 102 35.79 -2.90 9.99
N ASP A 103 36.57 -3.95 9.70
CA ASP A 103 38.02 -3.99 9.91
C ASP A 103 38.80 -3.38 8.74
N PHE A 104 38.16 -3.20 7.58
CA PHE A 104 38.79 -2.62 6.40
C PHE A 104 38.69 -1.10 6.41
N CYS A 105 39.79 -0.43 6.01
CA CYS A 105 39.89 1.03 5.98
C CYS A 105 39.21 1.68 4.77
N THR A 106 38.80 0.88 3.79
CA THR A 106 38.16 1.34 2.56
C THR A 106 37.07 0.35 2.17
N GLY A 107 35.98 0.84 1.61
CA GLY A 107 34.93 -0.03 1.10
C GLY A 107 33.62 0.71 0.89
N MET A 108 32.53 -0.04 0.91
CA MET A 108 31.18 0.47 0.79
C MET A 108 30.39 0.13 2.06
N LYS A 109 29.53 1.05 2.51
CA LYS A 109 28.62 0.86 3.64
C LYS A 109 27.20 1.16 3.20
N MET A 110 26.28 0.29 3.63
CA MET A 110 24.84 0.52 3.52
C MET A 110 24.35 1.20 4.80
N LEU A 111 23.59 2.27 4.63
CA LEU A 111 23.05 3.12 5.68
C LEU A 111 21.53 2.99 5.66
N TYR A 112 20.94 2.73 6.82
CA TYR A 112 19.51 2.44 6.94
C TYR A 112 18.83 3.41 7.88
N TYR A 113 17.58 3.76 7.56
CA TYR A 113 16.71 4.53 8.45
C TYR A 113 15.25 4.19 8.17
N THR A 114 14.51 3.82 9.20
CA THR A 114 13.05 3.61 9.12
C THR A 114 12.36 4.67 9.95
N THR A 115 11.35 5.33 9.38
CA THR A 115 10.54 6.32 10.09
C THR A 115 9.44 5.62 10.87
N ASN A 116 9.30 5.93 12.15
CA ASN A 116 8.11 5.56 12.91
C ASN A 116 7.10 6.73 12.84
N LEU A 117 6.09 6.61 11.98
CA LEU A 117 5.11 7.67 11.71
C LEU A 117 3.81 7.51 12.50
N GLY A 118 3.81 6.76 13.61
CA GLY A 118 2.66 6.71 14.51
C GLY A 118 1.50 5.82 14.05
N GLY A 119 1.78 4.75 13.30
CA GLY A 119 0.92 3.56 13.33
C GLY A 119 0.01 3.29 12.13
N SER A 120 0.44 3.56 10.90
CA SER A 120 -0.28 3.03 9.72
C SER A 120 0.64 2.52 8.63
N PHE A 121 1.75 3.21 8.37
CA PHE A 121 2.82 2.71 7.52
C PHE A 121 4.16 3.24 8.03
N GLU A 122 5.24 2.59 7.62
CA GLU A 122 6.60 3.06 7.82
C GLU A 122 7.26 3.34 6.47
N LEU A 123 8.24 4.25 6.45
CA LEU A 123 9.11 4.45 5.29
C LEU A 123 10.50 3.97 5.67
N SER A 124 11.01 3.00 4.91
CA SER A 124 12.37 2.48 5.06
C SER A 124 13.25 3.06 3.96
N TYR A 125 14.27 3.79 4.38
CA TYR A 125 15.27 4.43 3.55
C TYR A 125 16.57 3.66 3.59
N GLU A 126 17.21 3.55 2.43
CA GLU A 126 18.53 2.97 2.28
C GLU A 126 19.42 3.94 1.49
N ALA A 127 20.66 4.13 1.93
CA ALA A 127 21.69 4.83 1.17
C ALA A 127 22.98 4.00 1.11
N SER A 128 23.58 3.92 -0.07
CA SER A 128 24.88 3.27 -0.26
C SER A 128 25.97 4.34 -0.36
N SER A 129 27.02 4.22 0.44
CA SER A 129 28.14 5.17 0.44
C SER A 129 29.49 4.49 0.49
N ASN A 130 30.44 4.99 -0.29
CA ASN A 130 31.84 4.57 -0.19
C ASN A 130 32.51 5.30 0.97
N TYR A 131 33.47 4.63 1.59
CA TYR A 131 34.31 5.19 2.63
C TYR A 131 35.77 4.84 2.42
N SER A 132 36.63 5.71 2.95
CA SER A 132 38.07 5.58 2.93
C SER A 132 38.65 6.28 4.13
N TRP A 133 39.50 5.60 4.89
CA TRP A 133 40.27 6.13 6.01
C TRP A 133 39.45 7.06 6.92
N ASN A 134 38.45 6.48 7.60
CA ASN A 134 37.54 7.17 8.53
C ASN A 134 36.55 8.19 7.94
N LYS A 135 36.51 8.37 6.62
CA LYS A 135 35.62 9.32 5.93
C LYS A 135 34.73 8.63 4.91
N PHE A 136 33.51 9.10 4.75
CA PHE A 136 32.72 8.90 3.54
C PHE A 136 33.34 9.66 2.38
N THR A 137 33.33 9.07 1.19
CA THR A 137 33.94 9.65 -0.02
C THR A 137 32.92 9.93 -1.11
N SER A 138 31.87 9.12 -1.23
CA SER A 138 30.76 9.36 -2.16
C SER A 138 29.50 8.61 -1.74
N VAL A 139 28.35 9.06 -2.25
CA VAL A 139 27.09 8.31 -2.20
C VAL A 139 26.84 7.72 -3.59
N ASN A 140 26.51 6.43 -3.64
CA ASN A 140 26.25 5.70 -4.88
C ASN A 140 24.76 5.69 -5.23
N ASN A 141 23.88 5.56 -4.23
CA ASN A 141 22.44 5.47 -4.40
C ASN A 141 21.70 5.84 -3.10
N ALA A 142 20.45 6.26 -3.23
CA ALA A 142 19.51 6.39 -2.13
C ALA A 142 18.11 5.94 -2.58
N THR A 143 17.44 5.13 -1.77
CA THR A 143 16.12 4.57 -2.08
C THR A 143 15.18 4.69 -0.89
N VAL A 144 13.89 4.52 -1.17
CA VAL A 144 12.84 4.43 -0.17
C VAL A 144 11.80 3.42 -0.59
N GLN A 145 11.30 2.67 0.39
CA GLN A 145 10.16 1.77 0.28
C GLN A 145 9.14 2.09 1.38
N VAL A 146 7.87 1.81 1.11
CA VAL A 146 6.82 1.80 2.14
C VAL A 146 6.75 0.39 2.72
N ILE A 147 6.73 0.32 4.04
CA ILE A 147 6.41 -0.89 4.78
C ILE A 147 4.95 -0.74 5.19
N ASP A 148 4.10 -1.53 4.55
CA ASP A 148 2.70 -1.67 4.91
C ASP A 148 2.64 -2.52 6.19
N ASN A 149 2.01 -2.02 7.25
CA ASN A 149 1.82 -2.83 8.45
C ASN A 149 0.61 -3.73 8.20
N ASP A 150 0.87 -4.99 7.83
CA ASP A 150 -0.09 -6.01 7.38
C ASP A 150 -1.22 -6.37 8.36
N ASP A 151 -1.33 -5.72 9.52
CA ASP A 151 -2.32 -6.06 10.54
C ASP A 151 -3.76 -5.65 10.15
N ASN A 152 -3.94 -4.80 9.14
CA ASN A 152 -5.26 -4.39 8.66
C ASN A 152 -5.44 -4.61 7.15
N LEU A 153 -6.08 -5.71 6.78
CA LEU A 153 -6.37 -6.11 5.40
C LEU A 153 -7.27 -5.11 4.63
N LEU A 154 -7.92 -4.18 5.33
CA LEU A 154 -8.80 -3.17 4.74
C LEU A 154 -8.07 -1.88 4.39
N THR A 155 -6.78 -1.78 4.69
CA THR A 155 -5.96 -0.61 4.37
C THR A 155 -4.68 -1.06 3.69
N THR A 156 -4.23 -0.31 2.69
CA THR A 156 -2.90 -0.52 2.11
C THR A 156 -2.26 0.80 1.70
N PHE A 157 -0.93 0.84 1.66
CA PHE A 157 -0.15 2.03 1.39
C PHE A 157 0.81 1.85 0.23
N THR A 158 0.84 2.81 -0.70
CA THR A 158 1.75 2.77 -1.84
C THR A 158 2.48 4.09 -2.04
N ILE A 159 3.69 4.04 -2.58
CA ILE A 159 4.44 5.25 -2.93
C ILE A 159 3.87 5.79 -4.25
N ALA A 160 3.22 6.94 -4.19
CA ALA A 160 2.72 7.66 -5.36
C ALA A 160 3.85 8.42 -6.09
N SER A 161 4.75 9.03 -5.32
CA SER A 161 5.94 9.69 -5.85
C SER A 161 7.04 9.75 -4.80
N ARG A 162 8.29 9.75 -5.24
CA ARG A 162 9.46 9.90 -4.37
C ARG A 162 10.48 10.81 -5.00
N ASP A 163 11.02 11.71 -4.20
CA ASP A 163 12.23 12.47 -4.47
C ASP A 163 13.18 12.18 -3.30
N VAL A 164 14.26 11.44 -3.57
CA VAL A 164 15.19 10.96 -2.54
C VAL A 164 16.60 11.18 -3.03
N GLY A 165 17.40 11.86 -2.21
CA GLY A 165 18.81 12.07 -2.47
C GLY A 165 19.63 11.94 -1.19
N ALA A 166 20.89 11.53 -1.35
CA ALA A 166 21.85 11.59 -0.27
C ALA A 166 23.20 12.09 -0.76
N GLN A 167 23.94 12.74 0.12
CA GLN A 167 25.22 13.38 -0.19
C GLN A 167 26.18 13.28 0.99
N VAL A 168 27.48 13.25 0.68
CA VAL A 168 28.53 13.37 1.70
C VAL A 168 28.68 14.83 2.08
N ILE A 169 28.70 15.12 3.38
CA ILE A 169 28.88 16.46 3.94
C ILE A 169 29.94 16.45 5.05
N ASP A 170 30.21 17.62 5.64
CA ASP A 170 31.12 17.78 6.79
C ASP A 170 32.51 17.15 6.54
N ASP A 171 33.10 17.43 5.38
CA ASP A 171 34.42 16.92 4.97
C ASP A 171 34.55 15.38 5.08
N GLY A 172 33.47 14.68 4.74
CA GLY A 172 33.42 13.21 4.75
C GLY A 172 33.02 12.61 6.09
N LYS A 173 32.72 13.41 7.12
CA LYS A 173 32.31 12.88 8.44
C LYS A 173 30.87 12.40 8.49
N LYS A 174 30.04 12.86 7.54
CA LYS A 174 28.62 12.52 7.51
C LYS A 174 28.10 12.25 6.11
N VAL A 175 27.04 11.45 6.05
CA VAL A 175 26.12 11.38 4.91
C VAL A 175 24.80 12.00 5.34
N GLU A 176 24.27 12.93 4.55
CA GLU A 176 22.94 13.50 4.71
C GLU A 176 21.99 12.90 3.66
N LEU A 177 20.87 12.35 4.08
CA LEU A 177 19.73 11.99 3.23
C LEU A 177 18.62 13.01 3.40
N LYS A 178 18.09 13.48 2.28
CA LYS A 178 16.87 14.29 2.20
C LYS A 178 15.88 13.60 1.29
N ALA A 179 14.63 13.55 1.73
CA ALA A 179 13.57 12.94 0.94
C ALA A 179 12.25 13.69 1.07
N LYS A 180 11.48 13.69 -0.02
CA LYS A 180 10.09 14.06 -0.07
C LYS A 180 9.31 12.92 -0.74
N VAL A 181 8.52 12.22 0.06
CA VAL A 181 7.78 11.02 -0.38
C VAL A 181 6.29 11.31 -0.28
N LYS A 182 5.53 10.97 -1.31
CA LYS A 182 4.06 10.97 -1.27
C LYS A 182 3.57 9.55 -1.20
N VAL A 183 2.85 9.23 -0.13
CA VAL A 183 2.27 7.91 0.12
C VAL A 183 0.76 8.01 -0.06
N ASP A 184 0.22 7.23 -0.98
CA ASP A 184 -1.22 7.08 -1.14
C ASP A 184 -1.74 6.04 -0.16
N SER A 185 -2.81 6.38 0.54
CA SER A 185 -3.53 5.47 1.43
C SER A 185 -4.80 4.99 0.74
N TRP A 186 -4.97 3.69 0.70
CA TRP A 186 -6.05 3.01 -0.01
C TRP A 186 -6.92 2.26 0.97
N LEU A 187 -8.24 2.36 0.77
CA LEU A 187 -9.20 1.46 1.38
C LEU A 187 -9.33 0.24 0.47
N SER A 188 -9.14 -0.94 1.04
CA SER A 188 -9.33 -2.21 0.37
C SER A 188 -10.75 -2.71 0.58
N VAL A 189 -11.45 -2.98 -0.52
CA VAL A 189 -12.84 -3.42 -0.54
C VAL A 189 -12.86 -4.92 -0.83
N GLY A 190 -12.33 -5.70 0.12
CA GLY A 190 -12.12 -7.14 -0.04
C GLY A 190 -11.28 -7.48 -1.28
N ASN A 191 -11.67 -8.51 -2.01
CA ASN A 191 -11.06 -8.89 -3.29
C ASN A 191 -11.55 -8.06 -4.50
N ILE A 192 -12.46 -7.11 -4.29
CA ILE A 192 -13.13 -6.37 -5.38
C ILE A 192 -12.20 -5.28 -5.92
N GLY A 193 -11.55 -4.52 -5.04
CA GLY A 193 -10.66 -3.45 -5.46
C GLY A 193 -10.20 -2.50 -4.37
N LEU A 194 -9.43 -1.52 -4.81
CA LEU A 194 -8.83 -0.48 -3.98
C LEU A 194 -9.40 0.88 -4.35
N ILE A 195 -9.71 1.69 -3.35
CA ILE A 195 -10.11 3.09 -3.54
C ILE A 195 -9.16 4.01 -2.76
N LYS A 196 -8.59 4.98 -3.46
CA LYS A 196 -7.69 5.97 -2.85
C LYS A 196 -8.50 6.88 -1.93
N VAL A 197 -8.08 7.00 -0.68
CA VAL A 197 -8.73 7.88 0.31
C VAL A 197 -7.96 9.18 0.47
N THR A 198 -6.64 9.11 0.64
CA THR A 198 -5.81 10.30 0.90
C THR A 198 -4.38 10.09 0.39
N THR A 199 -3.60 11.17 0.41
CA THR A 199 -2.16 11.16 0.19
C THR A 199 -1.48 11.88 1.35
N THR A 200 -0.50 11.22 1.96
CA THR A 200 0.38 11.82 2.97
C THR A 200 1.71 12.20 2.32
N THR A 201 2.15 13.45 2.51
CA THR A 201 3.49 13.89 2.13
C THR A 201 4.43 13.79 3.33
N VAL A 202 5.48 12.98 3.23
CA VAL A 202 6.49 12.82 4.25
C VAL A 202 7.79 13.49 3.80
N ASN A 203 8.23 14.49 4.55
CA ASN A 203 9.53 15.12 4.37
C ASN A 203 10.50 14.54 5.41
N THR A 204 11.62 14.00 4.94
CA THR A 204 12.59 13.33 5.81
C THR A 204 13.96 13.97 5.66
N THR A 205 14.65 14.17 6.78
CA THR A 205 16.08 14.49 6.82
C THR A 205 16.77 13.58 7.84
N LYS A 206 17.84 12.91 7.40
CA LYS A 206 18.62 11.98 8.22
C LYS A 206 20.10 12.18 7.98
N GLU A 207 20.90 12.19 9.04
CA GLU A 207 22.35 12.19 8.96
C GLU A 207 22.90 10.86 9.51
N TRP A 208 23.95 10.34 8.89
CA TRP A 208 24.75 9.27 9.48
C TRP A 208 26.18 9.76 9.64
N THR A 209 26.68 9.70 10.86
CA THR A 209 28.10 9.91 11.16
C THR A 209 28.90 8.65 10.84
N THR A 210 30.20 8.81 10.61
CA THR A 210 31.14 7.69 10.43
C THR A 210 31.12 6.73 11.63
N ALA A 211 30.94 7.25 12.84
CA ALA A 211 30.80 6.46 14.07
C ALA A 211 29.52 5.60 14.07
N GLN A 212 28.36 6.20 13.75
CA GLN A 212 27.10 5.45 13.64
C GLN A 212 27.14 4.40 12.53
N ALA A 213 27.84 4.70 11.43
CA ALA A 213 28.05 3.76 10.33
C ALA A 213 29.11 2.68 10.61
N GLY A 214 29.76 2.71 11.77
CA GLY A 214 30.80 1.73 12.15
C GLY A 214 32.02 1.78 11.22
N ILE A 215 32.36 2.94 10.67
CA ILE A 215 33.54 3.12 9.84
C ILE A 215 34.78 3.20 10.75
N PRO A 216 35.82 2.38 10.54
CA PRO A 216 36.99 2.37 11.39
C PRO A 216 37.85 3.63 11.22
N GLY A 217 38.38 4.11 12.34
CA GLY A 217 39.53 5.01 12.38
C GLY A 217 40.80 4.24 12.07
N CYS A 218 41.19 4.16 10.80
CA CYS A 218 42.50 3.65 10.43
C CYS A 218 43.54 4.76 10.51
N ILE A 219 44.68 4.46 11.14
CA ILE A 219 45.82 5.37 11.36
C ILE A 219 46.91 5.02 10.35
#